data_AF-A0A4R5YD47-F1
#
_entry.id   AF-A0A4R5YD47-F1
#
_cell.length_a   1.000
_cell.length_b   1.000
_cell.length_c   1.000
_cell.angle_alpha   90.00
_cell.angle_beta   90.00
_cell.angle_gamma   90.00
#
_symmetry.space_group_name_H-M   'P 1'
#
loop_
_entity.id
_entity.type
_entity.pdbx_description
1 polymer ?
#
loop_
_entity_poly.entity_id
_entity_poly.type
_entity_poly.pdbx_seq_one_letter_code
_entity_poly.pdbx_strand_id
1 'polypeptide(L)'
;MSRDPAVARTALLDAGAWFADLVGEIRPHHWTRPGLGAWDVRALVGHTHRALVTLGTYLTIPADDETCTGTAQYYALSAAATDPAEVAARGVAAGRELGRHPAATVRASLDRARDALAQVPVDDDPLIRTLVGGTRLRAYVPTRTFELAVHGLDVAQACGLDRRPPEHVLADAGRTALELAAHGGHLPGVLLALTGRRPLPPGFSVLG
;
A
#
# COMPACT_ATOMS: atom_id res chain seq x y z
N MET A 1 -2.56 16.91 -10.46
CA MET A 1 -2.60 17.81 -9.27
C MET A 1 -1.88 17.09 -8.13
N SER A 2 -1.22 17.81 -7.22
CA SER A 2 -0.74 17.17 -5.98
C SER A 2 -1.93 16.82 -5.09
N ARG A 3 -1.78 15.83 -4.19
CA ARG A 3 -2.75 15.61 -3.12
C ARG A 3 -2.51 16.64 -2.03
N ASP A 4 -3.57 17.05 -1.33
CA ASP A 4 -3.42 17.81 -0.09
C ASP A 4 -2.68 16.92 0.94
N PRO A 5 -1.56 17.38 1.53
CA PRO A 5 -0.77 16.55 2.44
C PRO A 5 -1.54 16.08 3.67
N ALA A 6 -2.42 16.92 4.24
CA ALA A 6 -3.21 16.56 5.41
C ALA A 6 -4.21 15.46 5.05
N VAL A 7 -4.93 15.61 3.93
CA VAL A 7 -5.87 14.60 3.43
C VAL A 7 -5.17 13.28 3.13
N ALA A 8 -3.98 13.32 2.49
CA ALA A 8 -3.22 12.11 2.16
C ALA A 8 -2.73 11.37 3.43
N ARG A 9 -2.25 12.10 4.44
CA ARG A 9 -1.84 11.52 5.73
C ARG A 9 -3.02 10.92 6.48
N THR A 10 -4.17 11.58 6.49
CA THR A 10 -5.41 11.03 7.08
C THR A 10 -5.82 9.74 6.38
N ALA A 11 -5.87 9.73 5.04
CA ALA A 11 -6.23 8.54 4.27
C ALA A 11 -5.30 7.35 4.57
N LEU A 12 -4.00 7.59 4.69
CA LEU A 12 -3.03 6.56 5.06
C LEU A 12 -3.29 6.00 6.47
N LEU A 13 -3.47 6.86 7.47
CA LEU A 13 -3.68 6.43 8.85
C LEU A 13 -5.01 5.68 9.02
N ASP A 14 -6.05 6.13 8.33
CA ASP A 14 -7.37 5.47 8.34
C ASP A 14 -7.34 4.14 7.59
N ALA A 15 -6.58 4.04 6.50
CA ALA A 15 -6.31 2.77 5.83
C ALA A 15 -5.59 1.79 6.76
N GLY A 16 -4.59 2.26 7.51
CA GLY A 16 -3.86 1.47 8.49
C GLY A 16 -4.74 1.01 9.66
N ALA A 17 -5.61 1.88 10.18
CA ALA A 17 -6.56 1.55 11.24
C ALA A 17 -7.56 0.49 10.78
N TRP A 18 -8.16 0.70 9.59
CA TRP A 18 -9.07 -0.26 8.99
C TRP A 18 -8.39 -1.63 8.77
N PHE A 19 -7.16 -1.65 8.25
CA PHE A 19 -6.42 -2.88 8.04
C PHE A 19 -6.11 -3.60 9.36
N ALA A 20 -5.74 -2.85 10.41
CA ALA A 20 -5.50 -3.43 11.74
C ALA A 20 -6.75 -4.09 12.35
N ASP A 21 -7.92 -3.48 12.14
CA ASP A 21 -9.20 -4.04 12.58
C ASP A 21 -9.57 -5.29 11.76
N LEU A 22 -9.41 -5.23 10.43
CA LEU A 22 -9.61 -6.37 9.55
C LEU A 22 -8.76 -7.58 10.00
N VAL A 23 -7.49 -7.36 10.33
CA VAL A 23 -6.59 -8.41 10.83
C VAL A 23 -7.08 -9.01 12.15
N GLY A 24 -7.73 -8.22 13.00
CA GLY A 24 -8.35 -8.68 14.25
C GLY A 24 -9.53 -9.63 14.06
N GLU A 25 -10.17 -9.61 12.89
CA GLU A 25 -11.32 -10.45 12.55
C GLU A 25 -10.92 -11.79 11.88
N ILE A 26 -9.63 -11.97 11.53
CA ILE A 26 -9.14 -13.18 10.86
C ILE A 26 -9.18 -14.39 11.81
N ARG A 27 -9.99 -15.38 11.44
CA ARG A 27 -10.12 -16.64 12.20
C ARG A 27 -8.84 -17.48 12.11
N PRO A 28 -8.50 -18.26 13.16
CA PRO A 28 -7.27 -19.07 13.19
C PRO A 28 -7.03 -19.95 11.94
N HIS A 29 -8.08 -20.57 11.41
CA HIS A 29 -7.99 -21.45 10.24
C HIS A 29 -7.87 -20.71 8.90
N HIS A 30 -8.05 -19.39 8.86
CA HIS A 30 -7.88 -18.59 7.64
C HIS A 30 -6.41 -18.24 7.37
N TRP A 31 -5.56 -18.19 8.39
CA TRP A 31 -4.17 -17.74 8.26
C TRP A 31 -3.33 -18.53 7.25
N THR A 32 -3.61 -19.82 7.07
CA THR A 32 -2.89 -20.70 6.13
C THR A 32 -3.65 -20.94 4.83
N ARG A 33 -4.78 -20.26 4.60
CA ARG A 33 -5.51 -20.35 3.33
C ARG A 33 -4.78 -19.54 2.25
N PRO A 34 -5.00 -19.85 0.96
CA PRO A 34 -4.54 -18.98 -0.12
C PRO A 34 -5.03 -17.55 0.07
N GLY A 35 -4.10 -16.58 0.00
CA GLY A 35 -4.37 -15.14 0.08
C GLY A 35 -4.35 -14.51 -1.31
N LEU A 36 -3.15 -14.37 -1.89
CA LEU A 36 -2.95 -13.80 -3.22
C LEU A 36 -1.72 -14.43 -3.88
N GLY A 37 -1.86 -14.94 -5.11
CA GLY A 37 -0.76 -15.58 -5.83
C GLY A 37 -0.12 -16.71 -5.01
N ALA A 38 1.18 -16.60 -4.73
CA ALA A 38 1.93 -17.57 -3.93
C ALA A 38 1.79 -17.38 -2.40
N TRP A 39 1.13 -16.31 -1.95
CA TRP A 39 0.98 -16.02 -0.53
C TRP A 39 -0.25 -16.69 0.07
N ASP A 40 -0.08 -17.26 1.26
CA ASP A 40 -1.19 -17.48 2.18
C ASP A 40 -1.64 -16.15 2.82
N VAL A 41 -2.77 -16.17 3.53
CA VAL A 41 -3.27 -14.98 4.22
C VAL A 41 -2.23 -14.38 5.16
N ARG A 42 -1.43 -15.21 5.85
CA ARG A 42 -0.41 -14.72 6.78
C ARG A 42 0.70 -13.95 6.08
N ALA A 43 1.21 -14.47 4.97
CA ALA A 43 2.23 -13.81 4.17
C ALA A 43 1.69 -12.54 3.50
N LEU A 44 0.43 -12.55 3.04
CA LEU A 44 -0.23 -11.37 2.50
C LEU A 44 -0.39 -10.28 3.57
N VAL A 45 -0.90 -10.60 4.76
CA VAL A 45 -1.01 -9.64 5.88
C VAL A 45 0.37 -9.09 6.26
N GLY A 46 1.40 -9.94 6.28
CA GLY A 46 2.77 -9.52 6.52
C GLY A 46 3.28 -8.55 5.45
N HIS A 47 3.03 -8.85 4.17
CA HIS A 47 3.36 -7.96 3.07
C HIS A 47 2.67 -6.60 3.19
N THR A 48 1.35 -6.59 3.39
CA THR A 48 0.55 -5.35 3.54
C THR A 48 0.99 -4.53 4.74
N HIS A 49 1.26 -5.17 5.88
CA HIS A 49 1.77 -4.53 7.10
C HIS A 49 3.07 -3.75 6.89
N ARG A 50 3.92 -4.18 5.93
CA ARG A 50 5.15 -3.43 5.60
C ARG A 50 4.88 -2.02 5.10
N ALA A 51 3.68 -1.71 4.60
CA ALA A 51 3.31 -0.33 4.26
C ALA A 51 3.40 0.63 5.46
N LEU A 52 3.14 0.12 6.68
CA LEU A 52 3.29 0.89 7.93
C LEU A 52 4.74 0.88 8.43
N VAL A 53 5.38 -0.30 8.42
CA VAL A 53 6.77 -0.44 8.93
C VAL A 53 7.75 0.41 8.12
N THR A 54 7.67 0.32 6.78
CA THR A 54 8.61 1.04 5.90
C THR A 54 8.43 2.55 5.99
N LEU A 55 7.22 3.05 6.22
CA LEU A 55 6.99 4.47 6.47
C LEU A 55 7.72 4.96 7.71
N GLY A 56 7.55 4.26 8.83
CA GLY A 56 8.25 4.61 10.08
C GLY A 56 9.77 4.59 9.91
N THR A 57 10.31 3.61 9.18
CA THR A 57 11.75 3.51 8.91
C THR A 57 12.23 4.62 7.97
N TYR A 58 11.61 4.82 6.81
CA TYR A 58 12.13 5.73 5.79
C TYR A 58 12.04 7.19 6.18
N LEU A 59 11.06 7.58 7.02
CA LEU A 59 10.98 8.94 7.57
C LEU A 59 12.22 9.34 8.39
N THR A 60 13.00 8.37 8.88
CA THR A 60 14.23 8.63 9.64
C THR A 60 15.50 8.73 8.78
N ILE A 61 15.39 8.51 7.46
CA ILE A 61 16.54 8.38 6.57
C ILE A 61 16.43 9.45 5.46
N PRO A 62 17.16 10.58 5.56
CA PRO A 62 17.15 11.58 4.50
C PRO A 62 17.82 11.07 3.22
N ALA A 63 17.44 11.66 2.09
CA ALA A 63 18.13 11.49 0.82
C ALA A 63 18.63 12.84 0.29
N ASP A 64 19.76 12.79 -0.42
CA ASP A 64 20.45 13.98 -0.93
C ASP A 64 19.92 14.37 -2.33
N ASP A 65 19.57 13.38 -3.15
CA ASP A 65 19.11 13.55 -4.52
C ASP A 65 17.73 12.91 -4.75
N GLU A 66 16.87 13.62 -5.49
CA GLU A 66 15.53 13.13 -5.84
C GLU A 66 15.59 12.21 -7.06
N THR A 67 15.35 10.91 -6.84
CA THR A 67 15.32 9.87 -7.89
C THR A 67 13.91 9.60 -8.37
N CYS A 68 12.94 9.60 -7.45
CA CYS A 68 11.53 9.34 -7.71
C CYS A 68 10.70 10.60 -7.46
N THR A 69 10.07 11.10 -8.51
CA THR A 69 9.36 12.39 -8.52
C THR A 69 7.84 12.24 -8.41
N GLY A 70 7.31 11.01 -8.36
CA GLY A 70 5.86 10.80 -8.29
C GLY A 70 5.42 9.38 -7.92
N THR A 71 4.17 9.27 -7.45
CA THR A 71 3.55 8.02 -6.96
C THR A 71 3.60 6.90 -7.99
N ALA A 72 3.21 7.14 -9.25
CA ALA A 72 3.22 6.11 -10.28
C ALA A 72 4.64 5.68 -10.67
N GLN A 73 5.57 6.64 -10.71
CA GLN A 73 6.99 6.36 -10.98
C GLN A 73 7.59 5.46 -9.89
N TYR A 74 7.17 5.61 -8.63
CA TYR A 74 7.61 4.74 -7.53
C TYR A 74 7.33 3.27 -7.84
N TYR A 75 6.12 2.95 -8.33
CA TYR A 75 5.77 1.58 -8.70
C TYR A 75 6.58 1.07 -9.89
N ALA A 76 6.77 1.88 -10.92
CA ALA A 76 7.59 1.50 -12.08
C ALA A 76 9.05 1.21 -11.68
N LEU A 77 9.65 2.07 -10.86
CA LEU A 77 11.00 1.87 -10.34
C LEU A 77 11.07 0.67 -9.40
N SER A 78 10.06 0.47 -8.55
CA SER A 78 10.01 -0.67 -7.63
C SER A 78 9.93 -1.99 -8.40
N ALA A 79 9.09 -2.06 -9.43
CA ALA A 79 8.97 -3.24 -10.28
C ALA A 79 10.28 -3.55 -11.01
N ALA A 80 11.00 -2.53 -11.49
CA ALA A 80 12.31 -2.71 -12.12
C ALA A 80 13.42 -3.12 -11.11
N ALA A 81 13.29 -2.71 -9.84
CA ALA A 81 14.29 -2.92 -8.80
C ALA A 81 14.10 -4.22 -7.99
N THR A 82 13.01 -4.97 -8.19
CA THR A 82 12.71 -6.15 -7.37
C THR A 82 12.32 -7.37 -8.20
N ASP A 83 12.83 -8.53 -7.81
CA ASP A 83 12.35 -9.82 -8.31
C ASP A 83 11.01 -10.18 -7.60
N PRO A 84 9.96 -10.57 -8.35
CA PRO A 84 8.70 -11.09 -7.78
C PRO A 84 8.91 -12.21 -6.73
N ALA A 85 9.88 -13.09 -6.92
CA ALA A 85 10.19 -14.15 -5.97
C ALA A 85 10.76 -13.61 -4.65
N GLU A 86 11.58 -12.55 -4.71
CA GLU A 86 12.09 -11.85 -3.52
C GLU A 86 10.99 -11.05 -2.82
N VAL A 87 10.07 -10.43 -3.57
CA VAL A 87 8.88 -9.80 -3.00
C VAL A 87 8.07 -10.85 -2.25
N ALA A 88 7.84 -12.02 -2.86
CA ALA A 88 7.12 -13.12 -2.26
C ALA A 88 7.79 -13.60 -0.96
N ALA A 89 9.10 -13.85 -0.99
CA ALA A 89 9.88 -14.27 0.17
C ALA A 89 9.82 -13.25 1.32
N ARG A 90 9.92 -11.95 1.01
CA ARG A 90 9.79 -10.88 2.03
C ARG A 90 8.39 -10.82 2.63
N GLY A 91 7.34 -11.09 1.87
CA GLY A 91 5.98 -11.22 2.40
C GLY A 91 5.86 -12.36 3.41
N VAL A 92 6.43 -13.54 3.09
CA VAL A 92 6.46 -14.69 4.01
C VAL A 92 7.26 -14.37 5.28
N ALA A 93 8.43 -13.73 5.14
CA ALA A 93 9.24 -13.31 6.28
C ALA A 93 8.47 -12.34 7.20
N ALA A 94 7.87 -11.28 6.64
CA ALA A 94 7.06 -10.33 7.39
C ALA A 94 5.84 -11.02 8.05
N GLY A 95 5.21 -11.99 7.37
CA GLY A 95 4.11 -12.77 7.94
C GLY A 95 4.53 -13.57 9.18
N ARG A 96 5.77 -14.08 9.22
CA ARG A 96 6.34 -14.74 10.41
C ARG A 96 6.57 -13.73 11.54
N GLU A 97 7.10 -12.56 11.22
CA GLU A 97 7.39 -11.47 12.17
C GLU A 97 6.13 -10.93 12.89
N LEU A 98 4.93 -11.10 12.32
CA LEU A 98 3.66 -10.79 13.00
C LEU A 98 3.49 -11.51 14.35
N GLY A 99 4.18 -12.65 14.55
CA GLY A 99 4.19 -13.37 15.81
C GLY A 99 2.87 -14.08 16.14
N ARG A 100 2.57 -14.21 17.44
CA ARG A 100 1.36 -14.89 17.95
C ARG A 100 0.12 -13.98 17.99
N HIS A 101 0.32 -12.66 17.95
CA HIS A 101 -0.75 -11.68 18.03
C HIS A 101 -0.67 -10.70 16.85
N PRO A 102 -0.98 -11.15 15.61
CA PRO A 102 -0.80 -10.34 14.40
C PRO A 102 -1.50 -8.98 14.46
N ALA A 103 -2.75 -8.93 14.93
CA ALA A 103 -3.50 -7.68 15.04
C ALA A 103 -2.82 -6.67 15.98
N ALA A 104 -2.29 -7.13 17.12
CA ALA A 104 -1.55 -6.27 18.04
C ALA A 104 -0.25 -5.76 17.42
N THR A 105 0.46 -6.61 16.67
CA THR A 105 1.68 -6.22 15.95
C THR A 105 1.39 -5.16 14.89
N VAL A 106 0.30 -5.31 14.11
CA VAL A 106 -0.11 -4.33 13.10
C VAL A 106 -0.49 -3.00 13.75
N ARG A 107 -1.28 -3.01 14.84
CA ARG A 107 -1.63 -1.79 15.60
C ARG A 107 -0.40 -1.07 16.13
N ALA A 108 0.56 -1.79 16.71
CA ALA A 108 1.80 -1.19 17.20
C ALA A 108 2.62 -0.56 16.07
N SER A 109 2.60 -1.10 14.85
CA SER A 109 3.25 -0.46 13.70
C SER A 109 2.48 0.74 13.17
N LEU A 110 1.15 0.72 13.22
CA LEU A 110 0.33 1.90 12.92
C LEU A 110 0.63 3.04 13.88
N ASP A 111 0.75 2.76 15.18
CA ASP A 111 1.07 3.77 16.18
C ASP A 111 2.44 4.40 15.91
N ARG A 112 3.47 3.58 15.65
CA ARG A 112 4.79 4.09 15.26
C ARG A 112 4.77 4.91 13.97
N ALA A 113 3.99 4.50 12.97
CA ALA A 113 3.83 5.23 11.72
C ALA A 113 3.16 6.59 11.95
N ARG A 114 2.13 6.64 12.81
CA ARG A 114 1.48 7.89 13.23
C ARG A 114 2.44 8.82 13.95
N ASP A 115 3.19 8.29 14.92
CA ASP A 115 4.16 9.07 15.69
C ASP A 115 5.26 9.66 14.80
N ALA A 116 5.77 8.86 13.85
CA ALA A 116 6.77 9.31 12.88
C ALA A 116 6.23 10.42 11.96
N LEU A 117 5.01 10.27 11.45
CA LEU A 117 4.36 11.32 10.65
C LEU A 117 4.10 12.60 11.44
N ALA A 118 3.81 12.50 12.74
CA ALA A 118 3.58 13.65 13.61
C ALA A 118 4.86 14.46 13.87
N GLN A 119 6.05 13.88 13.70
CA GLN A 119 7.32 14.61 13.78
C GLN A 119 7.61 15.46 12.54
N VAL A 120 6.88 15.25 11.44
CA VAL A 120 7.04 16.03 10.20
C VAL A 120 5.90 17.05 10.14
N PRO A 121 6.17 18.37 10.11
CA PRO A 121 5.14 19.37 9.86
C PRO A 121 4.29 19.02 8.64
N VAL A 122 2.99 19.32 8.67
CA VAL A 122 2.07 18.90 7.60
C VAL A 122 2.41 19.52 6.25
N ASP A 123 2.92 20.75 6.27
CA ASP A 123 3.33 21.52 5.09
C ASP A 123 4.75 21.18 4.62
N ASP A 124 5.50 20.39 5.40
CA ASP A 124 6.81 19.91 5.00
C ASP A 124 6.70 18.69 4.09
N ASP A 125 7.60 18.64 3.11
CA ASP A 125 7.73 17.53 2.18
C ASP A 125 9.18 17.04 2.09
N PRO A 126 9.67 16.36 3.14
CA PRO A 126 11.04 15.91 3.21
C PRO A 126 11.34 14.91 2.09
N LEU A 127 12.58 14.95 1.62
CA LEU A 127 13.12 13.96 0.71
C LEU A 127 13.68 12.79 1.51
N ILE A 128 13.01 11.63 1.40
CA ILE A 128 13.34 10.42 2.16
C ILE A 128 13.97 9.35 1.29
N ARG A 129 14.87 8.56 1.85
CA ARG A 129 15.48 7.42 1.16
C ARG A 129 14.54 6.22 1.21
N THR A 130 14.08 5.78 0.04
CA THR A 130 13.23 4.60 -0.10
C THR A 130 13.95 3.48 -0.86
N LEU A 131 13.24 2.37 -1.11
CA LEU A 131 13.74 1.26 -1.93
C LEU A 131 14.19 1.71 -3.34
N VAL A 132 13.58 2.77 -3.88
CA VAL A 132 13.80 3.25 -5.25
C VAL A 132 14.65 4.54 -5.29
N GLY A 133 15.35 4.86 -4.20
CA GLY A 133 16.13 6.09 -4.07
C GLY A 133 15.36 7.22 -3.37
N GLY A 134 15.86 8.45 -3.52
CA GLY A 134 15.26 9.62 -2.89
C GLY A 134 13.86 9.89 -3.44
N THR A 135 12.86 9.91 -2.56
CA THR A 135 11.45 10.11 -2.90
C THR A 135 10.85 11.12 -1.93
N ARG A 136 10.09 12.08 -2.45
CA ARG A 136 9.37 13.05 -1.60
C ARG A 136 8.24 12.38 -0.82
N LEU A 137 8.01 12.80 0.41
CA LEU A 137 6.97 12.23 1.27
C LEU A 137 5.57 12.28 0.61
N ARG A 138 5.25 13.39 -0.08
CA ARG A 138 4.00 13.57 -0.84
C ARG A 138 3.79 12.52 -1.94
N ALA A 139 4.87 12.01 -2.52
CA ALA A 139 4.83 10.97 -3.55
C ALA A 139 4.82 9.57 -2.93
N TYR A 140 5.41 9.41 -1.74
CA TYR A 140 5.51 8.13 -1.06
C TYR A 140 4.23 7.74 -0.30
N VAL A 141 3.60 8.66 0.45
CA VAL A 141 2.41 8.40 1.27
C VAL A 141 1.28 7.71 0.49
N PRO A 142 0.89 8.19 -0.72
CA PRO A 142 -0.20 7.56 -1.47
C PRO A 142 0.10 6.13 -1.92
N THR A 143 1.39 5.78 -2.05
CA THR A 143 1.77 4.38 -2.31
C THR A 143 1.40 3.49 -1.13
N ARG A 144 1.60 3.96 0.11
CA ARG A 144 1.31 3.19 1.31
C ARG A 144 -0.20 3.04 1.52
N THR A 145 -0.99 4.09 1.27
CA THR A 145 -2.45 4.03 1.30
C THR A 145 -2.98 3.00 0.29
N PHE A 146 -2.46 3.03 -0.94
CA PHE A 146 -2.87 2.11 -2.00
C PHE A 146 -2.59 0.64 -1.64
N GLU A 147 -1.38 0.35 -1.14
CA GLU A 147 -0.98 -0.99 -0.67
C GLU A 147 -1.90 -1.50 0.44
N LEU A 148 -2.19 -0.67 1.44
CA LEU A 148 -3.10 -1.02 2.54
C LEU A 148 -4.52 -1.30 2.04
N ALA A 149 -5.04 -0.45 1.16
CA ALA A 149 -6.40 -0.56 0.64
C ALA A 149 -6.57 -1.80 -0.25
N VAL A 150 -5.71 -1.97 -1.25
CA VAL A 150 -5.82 -3.06 -2.24
C VAL A 150 -5.58 -4.40 -1.58
N HIS A 151 -4.47 -4.57 -0.85
CA HIS A 151 -4.19 -5.86 -0.23
C HIS A 151 -5.03 -6.14 1.01
N GLY A 152 -5.57 -5.12 1.67
CA GLY A 152 -6.62 -5.33 2.67
C GLY A 152 -7.90 -5.90 2.04
N LEU A 153 -8.29 -5.45 0.84
CA LEU A 153 -9.43 -6.04 0.11
C LEU A 153 -9.14 -7.49 -0.28
N ASP A 154 -7.91 -7.79 -0.72
CA ASP A 154 -7.49 -9.18 -1.00
C ASP A 154 -7.60 -10.07 0.26
N VAL A 155 -7.15 -9.58 1.43
CA VAL A 155 -7.28 -10.30 2.71
C VAL A 155 -8.74 -10.52 3.09
N ALA A 156 -9.58 -9.48 2.98
CA ALA A 156 -11.00 -9.58 3.27
C ALA A 156 -11.67 -10.63 2.39
N GLN A 157 -11.39 -10.63 1.08
CA GLN A 157 -11.90 -11.61 0.14
C GLN A 157 -11.42 -13.03 0.46
N ALA A 158 -10.12 -13.23 0.72
CA ALA A 158 -9.55 -14.54 1.06
C ALA A 158 -10.14 -15.12 2.36
N CYS A 159 -10.55 -14.25 3.29
CA CYS A 159 -11.19 -14.62 4.55
C CYS A 159 -12.73 -14.67 4.50
N GLY A 160 -13.35 -14.30 3.38
CA GLY A 160 -14.81 -14.20 3.26
C GLY A 160 -15.43 -13.15 4.19
N LEU A 161 -14.73 -12.04 4.43
CA LEU A 161 -15.18 -10.93 5.26
C LEU A 161 -15.77 -9.81 4.39
N ASP A 162 -16.95 -9.30 4.74
CA ASP A 162 -17.55 -8.13 4.09
C ASP A 162 -17.04 -6.84 4.75
N ARG A 163 -15.77 -6.52 4.47
CA ARG A 163 -15.08 -5.34 5.01
C ARG A 163 -14.55 -4.50 3.85
N ARG A 164 -14.75 -3.19 3.93
CA ARG A 164 -14.25 -2.23 2.94
C ARG A 164 -13.54 -1.08 3.65
N PRO A 165 -12.49 -0.50 3.05
CA PRO A 165 -11.88 0.72 3.56
C PRO A 165 -12.89 1.87 3.60
N PRO A 166 -12.67 2.90 4.44
CA PRO A 166 -13.43 4.15 4.37
C PRO A 166 -13.43 4.76 2.96
N GLU A 167 -14.52 5.44 2.59
CA GLU A 167 -14.71 5.98 1.23
C GLU A 167 -13.56 6.90 0.77
N HIS A 168 -13.02 7.73 1.67
CA HIS A 168 -11.91 8.62 1.32
C HIS A 168 -10.59 7.85 1.06
N VAL A 169 -10.40 6.69 1.69
CA VAL A 169 -9.26 5.77 1.43
C VAL A 169 -9.42 5.15 0.05
N LEU A 170 -10.63 4.68 -0.28
CA LEU A 170 -10.95 4.14 -1.61
C LEU A 170 -10.75 5.20 -2.70
N ALA A 171 -11.15 6.45 -2.46
CA ALA A 171 -10.93 7.55 -3.38
C ALA A 171 -9.43 7.85 -3.60
N ASP A 172 -8.63 7.85 -2.53
CA ASP A 172 -7.18 8.07 -2.62
C ASP A 172 -6.47 6.94 -3.39
N ALA A 173 -6.82 5.69 -3.08
CA ALA A 173 -6.32 4.50 -3.78
C ALA A 173 -6.76 4.47 -5.26
N GLY A 174 -8.03 4.81 -5.54
CA GLY A 174 -8.55 4.92 -6.90
C GLY A 174 -7.82 5.97 -7.73
N ARG A 175 -7.46 7.11 -7.13
CA ARG A 175 -6.59 8.11 -7.77
C ARG A 175 -5.20 7.55 -8.08
N THR A 176 -4.60 6.77 -7.18
CA THR A 176 -3.32 6.09 -7.45
C THR A 176 -3.45 5.09 -8.61
N ALA A 177 -4.55 4.32 -8.69
CA ALA A 177 -4.80 3.42 -9.83
C ALA A 177 -4.88 4.18 -11.17
N LEU A 178 -5.53 5.35 -11.19
CA LEU A 178 -5.60 6.21 -12.38
C LEU A 178 -4.23 6.81 -12.75
N GLU A 179 -3.43 7.20 -11.76
CA GLU A 179 -2.05 7.67 -11.96
C GLU A 179 -1.18 6.56 -12.58
N LEU A 180 -1.32 5.31 -12.10
CA LEU A 180 -0.66 4.14 -12.67
C LEU A 180 -1.11 3.86 -14.10
N ALA A 181 -2.41 3.88 -14.37
CA ALA A 181 -2.95 3.69 -15.71
C ALA A 181 -2.46 4.76 -16.69
N ALA A 182 -2.35 6.01 -16.24
CA ALA A 182 -1.79 7.10 -17.04
C ALA A 182 -0.31 6.87 -17.34
N HIS A 183 0.47 6.53 -16.32
CA HIS A 183 1.91 6.27 -16.45
C HIS A 183 2.22 5.09 -17.39
N GLY A 184 1.42 4.01 -17.32
CA GLY A 184 1.55 2.84 -18.19
C GLY A 184 0.91 2.99 -19.58
N GLY A 185 0.33 4.15 -19.93
CA GLY A 185 -0.32 4.35 -21.23
C GLY A 185 -1.67 3.63 -21.40
N HIS A 186 -2.27 3.15 -20.31
CA HIS A 186 -3.54 2.41 -20.30
C HIS A 186 -4.77 3.30 -20.08
N LEU A 187 -4.58 4.59 -19.74
CA LEU A 187 -5.67 5.49 -19.36
C LEU A 187 -6.83 5.54 -20.38
N PRO A 188 -6.62 5.61 -21.71
CA PRO A 188 -7.73 5.59 -22.66
C PRO A 188 -8.61 4.34 -22.53
N GLY A 189 -8.01 3.16 -22.39
CA GLY A 189 -8.73 1.90 -22.20
C GLY A 189 -9.49 1.86 -20.87
N VAL A 190 -8.85 2.32 -19.80
CA VAL A 190 -9.49 2.45 -18.47
C VAL A 190 -10.67 3.40 -18.51
N LEU A 191 -10.55 4.56 -19.15
CA LEU A 191 -11.66 5.51 -19.29
C LEU A 191 -12.82 4.93 -20.09
N LEU A 192 -12.55 4.22 -21.19
CA LEU A 192 -13.60 3.53 -21.95
C LEU A 192 -14.30 2.45 -21.11
N ALA A 193 -13.58 1.76 -20.24
CA ALA A 193 -14.16 0.75 -19.36
C ALA A 193 -14.99 1.33 -18.23
N LEU A 194 -14.46 2.30 -17.50
CA LEU A 194 -15.17 2.96 -16.40
C LEU A 194 -16.42 3.71 -16.86
N THR A 195 -16.49 4.06 -18.14
CA THR A 195 -17.65 4.71 -18.74
C THR A 195 -18.54 3.74 -19.54
N GLY A 196 -18.27 2.43 -19.53
CA GLY A 196 -19.15 1.42 -20.13
C GLY A 196 -19.10 1.35 -21.67
N ARG A 197 -18.05 1.89 -22.30
CA ARG A 197 -17.86 1.83 -23.77
C ARG A 197 -17.13 0.57 -24.22
N ARG A 198 -16.28 -0.01 -23.37
CA ARG A 198 -15.53 -1.24 -23.69
C ARG A 198 -15.01 -1.92 -22.41
N PRO A 199 -15.16 -3.24 -22.20
CA PRO A 199 -14.57 -3.90 -21.04
C PRO A 199 -13.04 -3.88 -21.09
N LEU A 200 -12.39 -3.97 -19.92
CA LEU A 200 -10.96 -4.27 -19.83
C LEU A 200 -10.71 -5.74 -20.24
N PRO A 201 -9.54 -6.07 -20.82
CA PRO A 201 -9.22 -7.45 -21.17
C PRO A 201 -9.15 -8.33 -19.91
N PRO A 202 -9.42 -9.65 -20.01
CA PRO A 202 -9.24 -10.58 -18.89
C PRO A 202 -7.82 -10.50 -18.33
N GLY A 203 -7.69 -10.43 -17.01
CA GLY A 203 -6.40 -10.33 -16.32
C GLY A 203 -5.73 -8.95 -16.38
N PHE A 204 -6.42 -7.91 -16.84
CA PHE A 204 -5.89 -6.54 -16.82
C PHE A 204 -5.48 -6.10 -15.40
N SER A 205 -4.30 -5.50 -15.30
CA SER A 205 -3.70 -4.95 -14.08
C SER A 205 -3.02 -3.62 -14.41
N VAL A 206 -3.20 -2.60 -13.55
CA VAL A 206 -2.41 -1.35 -13.62
C VAL A 206 -1.06 -1.48 -12.91
N LEU A 207 -0.81 -2.62 -12.24
CA LEU A 207 0.40 -2.91 -11.49
C LEU A 207 1.42 -3.74 -12.29
N GLY A 208 1.08 -4.09 -13.54
CA GLY A 208 1.80 -5.11 -14.32
C GLY A 208 1.24 -6.50 -14.10
#